data_AF-A0A5N5HN30-F1
#
_entry.id   AF-A0A5N5HN30-F1
#
_cell.length_a   1.000
_cell.length_b   1.000
_cell.length_c   1.000
_cell.angle_alpha   90.00
_cell.angle_beta   90.00
_cell.angle_gamma   90.00
#
_symmetry.space_group_name_H-M   'P 1'
#
loop_
_entity.id
_entity.type
_entity.pdbx_description
1 polymer ?
#
loop_
_entity_poly.entity_id
_entity_poly.type
_entity_poly.pdbx_seq_one_letter_code
_entity_poly.pdbx_strand_id
1 'polypeptide(L)'
;MNRVMKILDRYDLDTKIEIGELQDQCLVTVGKEGNLMMHGLIRDTGREIVRAKSPNILGKRCRLWDREDVKRVLTTKSGREEVEGLALDLSECPKPSFSTEAFRGMLGLRLLNSRA
;
A
#
# COMPACT_ATOMS: atom_id res chain seq x y z
N MET A 1 15.42 9.24 -12.87
CA MET A 1 14.05 8.72 -13.02
C MET A 1 13.58 8.22 -11.66
N ASN A 2 12.56 8.86 -11.09
CA ASN A 2 12.04 8.65 -9.74
C ASN A 2 11.54 7.19 -9.56
N ARG A 3 11.88 6.54 -8.44
CA ARG A 3 11.50 5.13 -8.18
C ARG A 3 9.98 4.94 -8.17
N VAL A 4 9.25 5.95 -7.71
CA VAL A 4 7.77 6.00 -7.70
C VAL A 4 7.24 6.11 -9.13
N MET A 5 7.85 6.93 -9.99
CA MET A 5 7.46 7.02 -11.39
C MET A 5 7.59 5.67 -12.09
N LYS A 6 8.69 4.92 -11.89
CA LYS A 6 8.87 3.58 -12.47
C LYS A 6 7.80 2.55 -12.05
N ILE A 7 7.20 2.70 -10.86
CA ILE A 7 6.13 1.82 -10.40
C ILE A 7 4.81 2.19 -11.09
N LEU A 8 4.57 3.49 -11.26
CA LEU A 8 3.34 4.04 -11.81
C LEU A 8 3.30 4.00 -13.35
N ASP A 9 4.45 4.09 -14.03
CA ASP A 9 4.57 3.93 -15.49
C ASP A 9 4.07 2.56 -15.98
N ARG A 10 3.99 1.56 -15.08
CA ARG A 10 3.38 0.24 -15.39
C ARG A 10 1.87 0.30 -15.63
N TYR A 11 1.23 1.42 -15.32
CA TYR A 11 -0.22 1.58 -15.39
C TYR A 11 -0.69 2.50 -16.53
N ASP A 12 0.19 2.83 -17.48
CA ASP A 12 -0.10 3.67 -18.66
C ASP A 12 -0.70 5.04 -18.28
N LEU A 13 -0.44 5.47 -17.04
CA LEU A 13 -0.77 6.79 -16.55
C LEU A 13 0.30 7.73 -17.09
N ASP A 14 -0.09 8.95 -17.50
CA ASP A 14 0.90 10.02 -17.62
C ASP A 14 1.28 10.45 -16.20
N THR A 15 2.11 9.61 -15.57
CA THR A 15 2.56 9.71 -14.19
C THR A 15 3.14 11.09 -13.89
N LYS A 16 3.68 11.76 -14.92
CA LYS A 16 4.27 13.09 -14.80
C LYS A 16 3.19 14.16 -14.68
N ILE A 17 2.09 14.05 -15.43
CA ILE A 17 0.93 14.94 -15.31
C ILE A 17 0.27 14.76 -13.95
N GLU A 18 -0.07 13.52 -13.57
CA GLU A 18 -0.81 13.26 -12.33
C GLU A 18 -0.03 13.66 -11.07
N ILE A 19 1.27 13.36 -11.00
CA ILE A 19 2.11 13.81 -9.87
C ILE A 19 2.26 15.33 -9.88
N GLY A 20 2.31 15.96 -11.06
CA GLY A 20 2.34 17.42 -11.20
C GLY A 20 1.09 18.07 -10.58
N GLU A 21 -0.10 17.58 -10.92
CA GLU A 21 -1.37 18.07 -10.35
C GLU A 21 -1.41 17.92 -8.82
N LEU A 22 -0.93 16.79 -8.29
CA LEU A 22 -0.84 16.60 -6.85
C LEU A 22 0.20 17.52 -6.18
N GLN A 23 1.26 17.92 -6.88
CA GLN A 23 2.22 18.92 -6.41
C GLN A 23 1.63 20.33 -6.41
N ASP A 24 0.90 20.70 -7.47
CA ASP A 24 0.22 21.99 -7.59
C ASP A 24 -0.82 22.16 -6.49
N GLN A 25 -1.48 21.07 -6.09
CA GLN A 25 -2.40 21.03 -4.94
C GLN A 25 -1.69 20.93 -3.58
N CYS A 26 -0.35 20.97 -3.55
CA CYS A 26 0.46 20.83 -2.33
C CYS A 26 0.19 19.53 -1.56
N LEU A 27 -0.28 18.48 -2.24
CA LEU A 27 -0.61 17.19 -1.62
C LEU A 27 0.61 16.29 -1.48
N VAL A 28 1.56 16.42 -2.41
CA VAL A 28 2.80 15.65 -2.44
C VAL A 28 3.98 16.55 -2.81
N THR A 29 5.18 16.09 -2.49
CA THR A 29 6.43 16.75 -2.87
C THR A 29 7.39 15.71 -3.41
N VAL A 30 8.05 15.98 -4.53
CA VAL A 30 9.13 15.10 -5.02
C VAL A 30 10.46 15.64 -4.51
N GLY A 31 11.10 14.86 -3.63
CA GLY A 31 12.42 15.17 -3.10
C GLY A 31 13.51 15.08 -4.17
N LYS A 32 14.70 15.64 -3.88
CA LYS A 32 15.84 15.72 -4.81
C LYS A 32 16.30 14.35 -5.34
N GLU A 33 16.14 13.30 -4.54
CA GLU A 33 16.47 11.92 -4.90
C GLU A 33 15.36 11.20 -5.69
N GLY A 34 14.27 11.89 -6.02
CA GLY A 34 13.10 11.30 -6.63
C GLY A 34 12.31 10.43 -5.65
N ASN A 35 12.21 10.84 -4.39
CA ASN A 35 11.32 10.23 -3.40
C ASN A 35 10.01 11.03 -3.35
N LEU A 36 8.87 10.37 -3.39
CA LEU A 36 7.58 11.04 -3.18
C LEU A 36 7.32 11.19 -1.68
N MET A 37 7.16 12.42 -1.23
CA MET A 37 6.87 12.81 0.14
C MET A 37 5.43 13.32 0.23
N MET A 38 4.81 13.12 1.38
CA MET A 38 3.45 13.57 1.67
C MET A 38 3.42 14.05 3.12
N HIS A 39 2.66 15.12 3.38
CA HIS A 39 2.48 15.62 4.74
C HIS A 39 1.78 14.56 5.61
N GLY A 40 2.13 14.47 6.89
CA GLY A 40 1.57 13.47 7.82
C GLY A 40 0.04 13.48 7.83
N LEU A 41 -0.58 14.66 7.88
CA LEU A 41 -2.05 14.79 7.88
C LEU A 41 -2.70 14.24 6.61
N ILE A 42 -2.11 14.45 5.43
CA ILE A 42 -2.65 13.97 4.16
C ILE A 42 -2.55 12.44 4.11
N ARG A 43 -1.38 11.91 4.52
CA ARG A 43 -1.17 10.47 4.64
C ARG A 43 -2.20 9.85 5.57
N ASP A 44 -2.40 10.44 6.74
CA ASP A 44 -3.28 9.90 7.77
C ASP A 44 -4.76 10.02 7.35
N THR A 45 -5.12 11.09 6.62
CA THR A 45 -6.43 11.23 5.96
C THR A 45 -6.68 10.13 4.93
N GLY A 46 -5.72 9.88 4.04
CA GLY A 46 -5.81 8.80 3.04
C GLY A 46 -5.95 7.42 3.70
N ARG A 47 -5.23 7.20 4.81
CA ARG A 47 -5.34 5.98 5.62
C ARG A 47 -6.74 5.83 6.23
N GLU A 48 -7.31 6.91 6.71
CA GLU A 48 -8.65 6.89 7.31
C GLU A 48 -9.74 6.66 6.27
N ILE A 49 -9.61 7.20 5.06
CA ILE A 49 -10.53 6.90 3.95
C ILE A 49 -10.57 5.39 3.66
N VAL A 50 -9.40 4.73 3.63
CA VAL A 50 -9.33 3.27 3.41
C VAL A 50 -9.95 2.50 4.59
N ARG A 51 -9.71 2.94 5.83
CA ARG A 51 -10.32 2.33 7.02
C ARG A 51 -11.84 2.49 7.02
N ALA A 52 -12.35 3.67 6.69
CA ALA A 52 -13.78 3.98 6.66
C ALA A 52 -14.56 3.14 5.64
N LYS A 53 -13.94 2.77 4.51
CA LYS A 53 -14.56 1.86 3.52
C LYS A 53 -14.79 0.44 4.05
N SER A 54 -13.94 -0.03 4.97
CA SER A 54 -14.12 -1.32 5.63
C SER A 54 -13.55 -1.26 7.07
N PRO A 55 -14.35 -0.74 8.03
CA PRO A 55 -13.85 -0.49 9.37
C PRO A 55 -13.55 -1.79 10.10
N ASN A 56 -14.42 -2.78 9.94
CA ASN A 56 -14.42 -4.02 10.73
C ASN A 56 -13.82 -5.22 10.00
N ILE A 57 -13.77 -5.20 8.65
CA ILE A 57 -13.33 -6.35 7.86
C ILE A 57 -12.00 -6.01 7.20
N LEU A 58 -10.90 -6.36 7.87
CA LEU A 58 -9.56 -6.05 7.38
C LEU A 58 -9.28 -6.57 5.97
N GLY A 59 -9.66 -7.82 5.70
CA GLY A 59 -9.43 -8.47 4.41
C GLY A 59 -10.18 -7.83 3.23
N LYS A 60 -11.08 -6.86 3.50
CA LYS A 60 -11.79 -6.05 2.51
C LYS A 60 -11.26 -4.62 2.38
N ARG A 61 -10.24 -4.23 3.16
CA ARG A 61 -9.58 -2.94 2.98
C ARG A 61 -8.70 -3.00 1.76
N CYS A 62 -8.77 -1.97 0.91
CA CYS A 62 -8.00 -2.00 -0.33
C CYS A 62 -6.48 -1.92 -0.12
N ARG A 63 -6.04 -1.40 1.02
CA ARG A 63 -4.63 -1.31 1.38
C ARG A 63 -4.43 -1.66 2.86
N LEU A 64 -3.39 -2.44 3.14
CA LEU A 64 -2.98 -2.84 4.48
C LEU A 64 -1.52 -2.43 4.71
N TRP A 65 -1.28 -1.67 5.77
CA TRP A 65 0.06 -1.19 6.16
C TRP A 65 0.34 -1.31 7.66
N ASP A 66 -0.69 -1.52 8.47
CA ASP A 66 -0.52 -1.75 9.90
C ASP A 66 -0.04 -3.19 10.11
N ARG A 67 1.03 -3.33 10.88
CA ARG A 67 1.74 -4.61 11.02
C ARG A 67 0.83 -5.70 11.61
N GLU A 68 0.06 -5.36 12.64
CA GLU A 68 -0.81 -6.33 13.31
C GLU A 68 -2.02 -6.67 12.43
N ASP A 69 -2.57 -5.69 11.70
CA ASP A 69 -3.61 -5.93 10.72
C ASP A 69 -3.14 -6.87 9.60
N VAL A 70 -1.96 -6.63 9.04
CA VAL A 70 -1.35 -7.46 7.98
C VAL A 70 -1.11 -8.87 8.49
N LYS A 71 -0.48 -9.01 9.66
CA LYS A 71 -0.23 -10.31 10.30
C LYS A 71 -1.54 -11.08 10.50
N ARG A 72 -2.56 -10.43 11.06
CA ARG A 72 -3.88 -11.04 11.28
C ARG A 72 -4.51 -11.50 9.97
N VAL A 73 -4.49 -10.68 8.92
CA VAL A 73 -5.04 -11.04 7.60
C VAL A 73 -4.33 -12.23 7.00
N LEU A 74 -2.99 -12.27 7.07
CA LEU A 74 -2.19 -13.34 6.48
C LEU A 74 -2.32 -14.66 7.26
N THR A 75 -2.23 -14.63 8.59
CA THR A 75 -2.37 -15.84 9.43
C THR A 75 -3.77 -16.44 9.33
N THR A 76 -4.81 -15.62 9.22
CA THR A 76 -6.21 -16.09 9.06
C THR A 76 -6.61 -16.37 7.61
N LYS A 77 -5.71 -16.11 6.63
CA LYS A 77 -5.98 -16.21 5.18
C LYS A 77 -7.27 -15.49 4.77
N SER A 78 -7.56 -14.35 5.42
CA SER A 78 -8.83 -13.62 5.26
C SER A 78 -8.80 -12.52 4.20
N GLY A 79 -7.66 -12.31 3.54
CA GLY A 79 -7.52 -11.36 2.45
C GLY A 79 -8.40 -11.72 1.26
N ARG A 80 -9.03 -10.70 0.66
CA ARG A 80 -9.95 -10.85 -0.47
C ARG A 80 -9.52 -9.99 -1.65
N GLU A 81 -10.30 -10.06 -2.72
CA GLU A 81 -10.03 -9.38 -3.99
C GLU A 81 -9.89 -7.86 -3.85
N GLU A 82 -10.50 -7.26 -2.83
CA GLU A 82 -10.39 -5.83 -2.59
C GLU A 82 -8.96 -5.42 -2.21
N VAL A 83 -8.13 -6.31 -1.65
CA VAL A 83 -6.75 -6.01 -1.22
C VAL A 83 -5.86 -5.78 -2.45
N GLU A 84 -5.57 -4.51 -2.72
CA GLU A 84 -4.71 -4.07 -3.83
C GLU A 84 -3.27 -3.80 -3.40
N GLY A 85 -3.05 -3.44 -2.14
CA GLY A 85 -1.73 -3.06 -1.62
C GLY A 85 -1.45 -3.64 -0.24
N LEU A 86 -0.28 -4.25 -0.06
CA LEU A 86 0.13 -4.85 1.20
C LEU A 86 1.57 -4.48 1.55
N ALA A 87 1.77 -3.86 2.70
CA ALA A 87 3.10 -3.62 3.27
C ALA A 87 3.42 -4.73 4.28
N LEU A 88 4.40 -5.56 3.94
CA LEU A 88 4.85 -6.69 4.72
C LEU A 88 6.17 -6.35 5.41
N ASP A 89 6.21 -6.45 6.73
CA ASP A 89 7.44 -6.30 7.50
C ASP A 89 7.88 -7.66 8.05
N LEU A 90 8.98 -8.19 7.52
CA LEU A 90 9.59 -9.46 7.87
C LEU A 90 10.80 -9.29 8.81
N SER A 91 11.25 -8.06 9.06
CA SER A 91 12.50 -7.77 9.79
C SER A 91 12.51 -8.33 11.22
N GLU A 92 11.35 -8.40 11.85
CA GLU A 92 11.19 -8.91 13.22
C GLU A 92 10.76 -10.39 13.28
N CYS A 93 10.69 -11.11 12.15
CA CYS A 93 10.18 -12.48 12.08
C CYS A 93 11.15 -13.42 11.35
N PRO A 94 12.06 -14.10 12.06
CA PRO A 94 12.97 -15.08 11.45
C PRO A 94 12.24 -16.27 10.82
N LYS A 95 10.97 -16.50 11.17
CA LYS A 95 10.05 -17.42 10.47
C LYS A 95 8.67 -16.76 10.34
N PRO A 96 8.18 -16.46 9.13
CA PRO A 96 6.83 -15.96 8.95
C PRO A 96 5.79 -17.01 9.36
N SER A 97 4.74 -16.58 10.06
CA SER A 97 3.64 -17.44 10.56
C SER A 97 2.52 -17.64 9.53
N PHE A 98 2.78 -17.37 8.26
CA PHE A 98 1.82 -17.49 7.16
C PHE A 98 2.46 -18.18 5.95
N SER A 99 1.63 -18.83 5.14
CA SER A 99 2.06 -19.46 3.88
C SER A 99 1.65 -18.62 2.67
N THR A 100 2.13 -18.99 1.48
CA THR A 100 1.72 -18.37 0.22
C THR A 100 0.22 -18.52 -0.06
N GLU A 101 -0.46 -19.50 0.55
CA GLU A 101 -1.92 -19.65 0.45
C GLU A 101 -2.69 -18.45 1.00
N ALA A 102 -2.10 -17.67 1.91
CA ALA A 102 -2.71 -16.46 2.45
C ALA A 102 -3.02 -15.41 1.36
N PHE A 103 -2.29 -15.45 0.24
CA PHE A 103 -2.48 -14.54 -0.88
C PHE A 103 -3.48 -15.06 -1.92
N ARG A 104 -3.93 -16.32 -1.82
CA ARG A 104 -4.79 -16.95 -2.83
C ARG A 104 -6.09 -16.17 -3.08
N GLY A 105 -6.66 -15.57 -2.05
CA GLY A 105 -7.88 -14.76 -2.15
C GLY A 105 -7.66 -13.32 -2.60
N MET A 106 -6.42 -12.84 -2.65
CA MET A 106 -6.06 -11.44 -2.93
C MET A 106 -5.82 -11.21 -4.43
N LEU A 107 -6.81 -11.54 -5.26
CA LEU A 107 -6.68 -11.45 -6.73
C LEU A 107 -6.46 -10.02 -7.24
N GLY A 108 -6.87 -9.00 -6.47
CA GLY A 108 -6.63 -7.59 -6.78
C GLY A 108 -5.25 -7.06 -6.38
N LEU A 109 -4.37 -7.89 -5.79
CA LEU A 109 -3.09 -7.43 -5.28
C LEU A 109 -2.18 -6.92 -6.41
N ARG A 110 -1.88 -5.62 -6.39
CA ARG A 110 -1.08 -4.90 -7.37
C ARG A 110 0.27 -4.45 -6.80
N LEU A 111 0.34 -4.22 -5.50
CA LEU A 111 1.54 -3.75 -4.82
C LEU A 111 1.82 -4.59 -3.58
N LEU A 112 2.95 -5.29 -3.59
CA LEU A 112 3.52 -5.96 -2.42
C LEU A 112 4.83 -5.27 -2.06
N ASN A 113 4.88 -4.64 -0.88
CA ASN A 113 6.08 -4.00 -0.37
C ASN A 113 6.61 -4.77 0.83
N SER A 114 7.65 -5.59 0.64
CA SER A 114 8.30 -6.34 1.71
C SER A 114 9.55 -5.62 2.22
N ARG A 115 9.65 -5.44 3.54
CA ARG A 115 10.91 -5.14 4.23
C ARG A 115 11.40 -6.42 4.87
N ALA A 116 12.65 -6.79 4.62
CA ALA A 116 13.33 -7.96 5.18
C ALA A 116 14.58 -7.50 5.91
#